data_AF-A0A5U3YHM6-F1
#
_entry.id   AF-A0A5U3YHM6-F1
#
_cell.length_a   1.000
_cell.length_b   1.000
_cell.length_c   1.000
_cell.angle_alpha   90.00
_cell.angle_beta   90.00
_cell.angle_gamma   90.00
#
_symmetry.space_group_name_H-M   'P 1'
#
loop_
_entity.id
_entity.type
_entity.pdbx_description
1 polymer ?
#
loop_
_entity_poly.entity_id
_entity_poly.type
_entity_poly.pdbx_seq_one_letter_code
_entity_poly.pdbx_strand_id
1 'polypeptide(L)' 'WRFNLRSSNTEPVVRLNVESRGDQYLMRENTYRILEFLRDS' A
#
# COMPACT_ATOMS: atom_id res chain seq x y z
N TRP A 1 -10.58 -5.46 3.41
CA TRP A 1 -9.70 -4.46 2.77
C TRP A 1 -9.01 -5.15 1.60
N ARG A 2 -8.52 -4.41 0.61
CA ARG A 2 -7.70 -4.95 -0.47
C ARG A 2 -6.59 -3.96 -0.80
N PHE A 3 -5.54 -4.46 -1.44
CA PHE A 3 -4.48 -3.60 -1.95
C PHE A 3 -4.03 -4.03 -3.34
N ASN A 4 -3.39 -3.11 -4.04
CA ASN A 4 -2.67 -3.37 -5.27
C ASN A 4 -1.30 -2.71 -5.20
N LEU A 5 -0.27 -3.46 -5.58
CA LEU A 5 1.09 -2.98 -5.76
C LEU A 5 1.42 -3.09 -7.26
N ARG A 6 1.93 -2.00 -7.85
CA ARG A 6 2.36 -1.97 -9.24
C ARG A 6 3.65 -1.19 -9.41
N SER A 7 4.53 -1.65 -10.29
CA SER A 7 5.64 -0.82 -10.76
C SER A 7 5.10 0.33 -11.60
N SER A 8 5.73 1.50 -11.52
CA SER A 8 5.45 2.59 -12.44
C SER A 8 6.03 2.27 -13.81
N ASN A 9 5.26 2.58 -14.87
CA ASN A 9 5.69 2.35 -16.25
C ASN A 9 6.69 3.41 -16.75
N THR A 10 6.73 4.59 -16.10
CA THR A 10 7.49 5.76 -16.58
C THR A 10 8.51 6.28 -15.56
N GLU A 11 8.50 5.75 -14.34
CA GLU A 11 9.35 6.22 -13.25
C GLU A 11 9.89 5.00 -12.49
N PRO A 12 11.09 5.06 -11.90
CA PRO A 12 11.66 3.96 -11.11
C PRO A 12 11.06 3.91 -9.70
N VAL A 13 9.73 3.80 -9.60
CA VAL A 13 8.99 3.77 -8.32
C VAL A 13 7.93 2.68 -8.33
N VAL A 14 7.57 2.19 -7.13
CA VAL A 14 6.42 1.32 -6.92
C VAL A 14 5.23 2.12 -6.37
N ARG A 15 4.02 1.78 -6.78
CA ARG A 15 2.78 2.41 -6.31
C ARG A 15 1.94 1.42 -5.51
N LEU A 16 1.63 1.79 -4.27
CA LEU A 16 0.74 1.04 -3.38
C LEU A 16 -0.62 1.75 -3.32
N ASN A 17 -1.71 1.01 -3.55
CA ASN A 17 -3.07 1.47 -3.31
C ASN A 17 -3.73 0.53 -2.29
N VAL A 18 -4.36 1.08 -1.27
CA VAL A 18 -5.03 0.32 -0.20
C VAL A 18 -6.43 0.88 -0.02
N GLU A 19 -7.42 0.00 0.08
CA GLU A 19 -8.80 0.40 0.35
C GLU A 19 -9.51 -0.53 1.34
N SER A 20 -10.49 0.01 2.05
CA SER A 20 -11.36 -0.69 2.97
C SER A 20 -12.83 -0.32 2.70
N ARG A 21 -13.76 -1.11 3.22
CA ARG A 21 -15.19 -0.81 3.13
C ARG A 21 -15.58 0.13 4.26
N GLY A 22 -15.33 1.43 4.09
CA GLY A 22 -15.70 2.48 5.05
C GLY A 22 -14.87 2.51 6.34
N ASP A 23 -13.85 1.66 6.48
CA ASP A 23 -13.05 1.55 7.70
C ASP A 23 -11.68 2.22 7.51
N GLN A 24 -11.61 3.51 7.86
CA GLN A 24 -10.38 4.29 7.70
C GLN A 24 -9.25 3.81 8.61
N TYR A 25 -9.57 3.32 9.81
CA TYR A 25 -8.56 2.85 10.76
C TYR A 25 -7.87 1.60 10.21
N LEU A 26 -8.66 0.61 9.79
CA LEU A 26 -8.15 -0.62 9.17
C LEU A 26 -7.32 -0.32 7.91
N MET A 27 -7.73 0.65 7.09
CA MET A 27 -6.95 1.05 5.90
C MET A 27 -5.59 1.65 6.30
N ARG A 28 -5.54 2.51 7.32
CA ARG A 28 -4.28 3.12 7.79
C ARG A 28 -3.34 2.08 8.37
N GLU A 29 -3.84 1.21 9.25
CA GLU A 29 -3.05 0.15 9.88
C GLU A 29 -2.38 -0.74 8.82
N ASN A 30 -3.15 -1.27 7.86
CA ASN A 30 -2.60 -2.11 6.80
C ASN A 30 -1.64 -1.35 5.87
N THR A 31 -1.87 -0.06 5.64
CA THR A 31 -0.94 0.78 4.86
C THR A 31 0.43 0.85 5.54
N TYR A 32 0.47 1.13 6.85
CA TYR A 32 1.74 1.19 7.59
C TYR A 32 2.47 -0.15 7.58
N ARG A 33 1.75 -1.26 7.81
CA ARG A 33 2.33 -2.61 7.81
C ARG A 33 2.98 -2.97 6.46
N ILE A 34 2.32 -2.65 5.35
CA ILE A 34 2.88 -2.92 4.01
C ILE A 34 4.08 -2.02 3.73
N LEU A 35 4.02 -0.75 4.12
CA LEU A 35 5.14 0.18 3.91
C LEU A 35 6.37 -0.19 4.73
N GLU A 36 6.19 -0.70 5.95
CA GLU A 36 7.27 -1.23 6.78
C GLU A 36 7.97 -2.39 6.05
N PHE A 37 7.21 -3.39 5.62
CA PHE A 37 7.74 -4.53 4.85
C PHE A 37 8.51 -4.10 3.59
N LEU A 38 8.02 -3.10 2.85
CA LEU A 38 8.66 -2.60 1.63
C LEU A 38 9.94 -1.79 1.87
N ARG A 39 10.14 -1.25 3.07
CA ARG A 39 11.33 -0.47 3.43
C ARG A 39 12.48 -1.33 3.96
N ASP A 40 12.14 -2.49 4.51
CA ASP A 40 13.10 -3.44 5.08
C ASP A 40 13.70 -4.41 4.05
N SER A 41 13.34 -4.26 2.76
CA SER A 41 13.81 -5.07 1.62
C SER A 41 14.84 -4.34 0.76
#